data_AF-A0A818ILF6-F1
#
_entry.id   AF-A0A818ILF6-F1
#
_cell.length_a   1.000
_cell.length_b   1.000
_cell.length_c   1.000
_cell.angle_alpha   90.00
_cell.angle_beta   90.00
_cell.angle_gamma   90.00
#
_symmetry.space_group_name_H-M   'P 1'
#
loop_
_entity.id
_entity.type
_entity.pdbx_description
1 polymer ?
#
loop_
_entity_poly.entity_id
_entity_poly.type
_entity_poly.pdbx_seq_one_letter_code
_entity_poly.pdbx_strand_id
1 'polypeptide(L)'
;MTDPDRFTLIMKCLPGIVRQIVRQTPSYSEGQTYVLPLLKSILPGIDSNDLEKIEVTLEVLDAILKLVPCIDCSSAVNTRTDLTEIIHAKITELLAISIFSRKVQQFAASFVRVMVKAKPIEILKSLLPQTCEHIKNIVNQSQMNILMDHTGDIELTWYLTLVRELVHARYGTLLIYKDIIMSVFRQCIRIIHRHSYETIARAAKYLLQSLTQLHAIYHLLSDENIDESFADFVPIRGWGQHDDFDQFQVQFHFPTTNEIDFACEFVNTFIYDELQLQNENCLILSNAERLRSLTVIYYIAAGCLHMVPNIKDDLVTD
;
A
#
# COMPACT_ATOMS: atom_id res chain seq x y z
N MET A 1 -10.05 32.06 -11.53
CA MET A 1 -8.79 32.27 -12.26
C MET A 1 -9.14 32.38 -13.74
N THR A 2 -8.65 33.40 -14.44
CA THR A 2 -9.17 33.85 -15.75
C THR A 2 -8.55 33.18 -16.98
N ASP A 3 -7.66 32.20 -16.82
CA ASP A 3 -7.08 31.45 -17.94
C ASP A 3 -6.66 30.04 -17.47
N PRO A 4 -7.52 29.02 -17.63
CA PRO A 4 -7.21 27.65 -17.23
C PRO A 4 -6.05 27.04 -18.02
N ASP A 5 -5.91 27.39 -19.31
CA ASP A 5 -4.83 26.87 -20.17
C ASP A 5 -3.46 27.36 -19.71
N ARG A 6 -3.38 28.63 -19.30
CA ARG A 6 -2.15 29.19 -18.73
C ARG A 6 -1.74 28.51 -17.43
N PHE A 7 -2.68 28.16 -16.56
CA PHE A 7 -2.38 27.41 -15.32
C PHE A 7 -1.77 26.05 -15.67
N THR A 8 -2.41 25.29 -16.56
CA THR A 8 -1.97 23.97 -16.98
C THR A 8 -0.58 24.01 -17.63
N LEU A 9 -0.32 24.98 -18.51
CA LEU A 9 0.99 25.15 -19.15
C LEU A 9 2.11 25.44 -18.14
N ILE A 10 1.86 26.33 -17.17
CA ILE A 10 2.85 26.64 -16.12
C ILE A 10 3.13 25.39 -15.28
N MET A 11 2.07 24.69 -14.88
CA MET A 11 2.18 23.49 -14.06
C MET A 11 2.92 22.36 -14.79
N LYS A 12 2.78 22.21 -16.11
CA LYS A 12 3.54 21.21 -16.90
C LYS A 12 5.04 21.51 -16.98
N CYS A 13 5.44 22.77 -16.93
CA CYS A 13 6.85 23.17 -16.97
C CYS A 13 7.54 23.11 -15.60
N LEU A 14 6.76 23.27 -14.53
CA LEU A 14 7.25 23.42 -13.17
C LEU A 14 8.09 22.22 -12.66
N PRO A 15 7.76 20.93 -12.94
CA PRO A 15 8.57 19.78 -12.52
C PRO A 15 10.02 19.87 -12.99
N GLY A 16 10.27 20.40 -14.19
CA GLY A 16 11.61 20.55 -14.75
C GLY A 16 12.50 21.57 -14.04
N ILE A 17 11.90 22.52 -13.31
CA ILE A 17 12.62 23.59 -12.61
C ILE A 17 12.58 23.48 -11.09
N VAL A 18 11.70 22.63 -10.53
CA VAL A 18 11.52 22.47 -9.08
C VAL A 18 12.84 22.22 -8.35
N ARG A 19 13.75 21.41 -8.91
CA ARG A 19 15.05 21.16 -8.28
C ARG A 19 15.90 22.40 -8.08
N GLN A 20 15.85 23.34 -9.03
CA GLN A 20 16.58 24.61 -8.94
C GLN A 20 15.92 25.58 -7.95
N ILE A 21 14.60 25.48 -7.78
CA ILE A 21 13.85 26.27 -6.78
C ILE A 21 14.13 25.75 -5.37
N VAL A 22 14.14 24.42 -5.19
CA VAL A 22 14.28 23.76 -3.89
C VAL A 22 15.74 23.79 -3.38
N ARG A 23 16.73 23.72 -4.28
CA ARG A 23 18.14 23.75 -3.90
C ARG A 23 18.61 25.17 -3.61
N GLN A 24 19.17 25.39 -2.43
CA GLN A 24 19.86 26.65 -2.14
C GLN A 24 21.17 26.70 -2.94
N THR A 25 21.28 27.67 -3.85
CA THR A 25 22.52 27.92 -4.60
C THR A 25 23.00 29.36 -4.35
N PRO A 26 24.31 29.64 -4.41
CA PRO A 26 24.82 31.01 -4.25
C PRO A 26 24.23 32.00 -5.25
N SER A 27 23.91 31.53 -6.45
CA SER A 27 23.31 32.34 -7.52
C SER A 27 21.80 32.53 -7.38
N TYR A 28 21.13 31.71 -6.57
CA TYR A 28 19.68 31.78 -6.36
C TYR A 28 19.34 31.35 -4.93
N SER A 29 19.56 32.27 -3.98
CA SER A 29 19.35 32.02 -2.55
C SER A 29 17.88 32.11 -2.12
N GLU A 30 17.05 32.82 -2.89
CA GLU A 30 15.64 33.06 -2.57
C GLU A 30 14.71 31.90 -2.94
N GLY A 31 15.17 30.95 -3.78
CA GLY A 31 14.36 29.86 -4.32
C GLY A 31 13.54 29.10 -3.28
N GLN A 32 14.16 28.74 -2.15
CA GLN A 32 13.52 27.98 -1.08
C GLN A 32 12.33 28.71 -0.45
N THR A 33 12.34 30.05 -0.45
CA THR A 33 11.24 30.86 0.12
C THR A 33 9.94 30.70 -0.66
N TYR A 34 10.02 30.31 -1.94
CA TYR A 34 8.85 30.11 -2.80
C TYR A 34 8.23 28.71 -2.70
N VAL A 35 8.93 27.73 -2.12
CA VAL A 35 8.48 26.33 -2.07
C VAL A 35 7.15 26.17 -1.31
N LEU A 36 7.05 26.71 -0.10
CA LEU A 36 5.82 26.60 0.70
C LEU A 36 4.64 27.42 0.13
N PRO A 37 4.83 28.69 -0.32
CA PRO A 37 3.78 29.41 -1.04
C PRO A 37 3.31 28.68 -2.30
N LEU A 38 4.25 28.11 -3.08
CA LEU A 38 3.95 27.35 -4.28
C LEU A 38 3.09 26.12 -3.96
N LEU A 39 3.52 25.30 -2.99
CA LEU A 39 2.76 24.14 -2.52
C LEU A 39 1.33 24.53 -2.11
N LYS A 40 1.16 25.59 -1.32
CA LYS A 40 -0.19 26.07 -0.92
C LYS A 40 -1.02 26.54 -2.10
N SER A 41 -0.40 27.20 -3.08
CA SER A 41 -1.08 27.77 -4.24
C SER A 41 -1.58 26.73 -5.24
N ILE A 42 -0.92 25.56 -5.31
CA ILE A 42 -1.29 24.50 -6.26
C ILE A 42 -2.34 23.54 -5.71
N LEU A 43 -2.54 23.46 -4.38
CA LEU A 43 -3.54 22.56 -3.76
C LEU A 43 -4.96 22.71 -4.32
N PRO A 44 -5.49 23.93 -4.62
CA PRO A 44 -6.78 24.09 -5.28
C PRO A 44 -6.85 23.53 -6.72
N GLY A 45 -5.72 23.07 -7.27
CA GLY A 45 -5.64 22.33 -8.52
C GLY A 45 -6.12 20.87 -8.42
N ILE A 46 -6.24 20.33 -7.20
CA ILE A 46 -6.89 19.04 -6.94
C ILE A 46 -8.41 19.27 -7.00
N ASP A 47 -8.95 19.36 -8.21
CA ASP A 47 -10.37 19.64 -8.49
C ASP A 47 -11.00 18.43 -9.18
N SER A 48 -11.97 17.78 -8.52
CA SER A 48 -12.66 16.59 -9.06
C SER A 48 -13.34 16.80 -10.41
N ASN A 49 -13.53 18.05 -10.83
CA ASN A 49 -14.18 18.38 -12.09
C ASN A 49 -13.21 18.51 -13.28
N ASP A 50 -11.90 18.56 -13.03
CA ASP A 50 -10.89 18.79 -14.06
C ASP A 50 -9.73 17.79 -13.91
N LEU A 51 -9.82 16.70 -14.68
CA LEU A 51 -8.83 15.61 -14.63
C LEU A 51 -7.44 16.06 -15.09
N GLU A 52 -7.37 16.93 -16.09
CA GLU A 52 -6.08 17.45 -16.58
C GLU A 52 -5.42 18.31 -15.51
N LYS A 53 -6.21 19.16 -14.84
CA LYS A 53 -5.71 19.98 -13.73
C LYS A 53 -5.25 19.13 -12.54
N ILE A 54 -5.97 18.07 -12.20
CA ILE A 54 -5.55 17.11 -11.16
C ILE A 54 -4.20 16.49 -11.53
N GLU A 55 -4.09 15.94 -12.75
CA GLU A 55 -2.90 15.22 -13.20
C GLU A 55 -1.65 16.08 -13.08
N VAL A 56 -1.68 17.29 -13.66
CA VAL A 56 -0.52 18.19 -13.63
C VAL A 56 -0.26 18.72 -12.22
N THR A 57 -1.29 18.90 -11.40
CA THR A 57 -1.11 19.29 -9.98
C THR A 57 -0.41 18.20 -9.17
N LEU A 58 -0.79 16.93 -9.37
CA LEU A 58 -0.17 15.80 -8.70
C LEU A 58 1.28 15.59 -9.18
N GLU A 59 1.58 15.81 -10.45
CA GLU A 59 2.94 15.74 -10.99
C GLU A 59 3.86 16.78 -10.34
N VAL A 60 3.39 18.02 -10.20
CA VAL A 60 4.14 19.08 -9.51
C VAL A 60 4.32 18.76 -8.03
N LEU A 61 3.27 18.28 -7.35
CA LEU A 61 3.35 17.88 -5.95
C LEU A 61 4.38 16.76 -5.76
N ASP A 62 4.35 15.73 -6.59
CA ASP A 62 5.31 14.62 -6.58
C ASP A 62 6.75 15.12 -6.79
N ALA A 63 6.98 16.02 -7.76
CA ALA A 63 8.27 16.62 -8.02
C ALA A 63 8.83 17.41 -6.82
N ILE A 64 7.98 18.18 -6.13
CA ILE A 64 8.40 18.96 -4.94
C ILE A 64 8.64 18.04 -3.74
N LEU A 65 7.70 17.13 -3.45
CA LEU A 65 7.76 16.27 -2.25
C LEU A 65 8.91 15.26 -2.30
N LYS A 66 9.38 14.87 -3.50
CA LYS A 66 10.60 14.06 -3.68
C LYS A 66 11.90 14.82 -3.40
N LEU A 67 11.87 16.14 -3.33
CA LEU A 67 13.06 16.98 -3.12
C LEU A 67 13.04 17.70 -1.77
N VAL A 68 11.88 17.73 -1.12
CA VAL A 68 11.62 18.40 0.14
C VAL A 68 11.26 17.33 1.17
N PRO A 69 12.20 16.92 2.04
CA PRO A 69 11.84 16.11 3.19
C PRO A 69 10.84 16.89 4.03
N CYS A 70 9.60 16.38 4.07
CA CYS A 70 8.50 16.97 4.82
C CYS A 70 8.62 16.59 6.30
N ILE A 71 9.73 17.01 6.91
CA ILE A 71 10.03 16.83 8.32
C ILE A 71 9.54 18.07 9.04
N ASP A 72 8.84 17.85 10.14
CA ASP A 72 8.40 18.93 11.00
C ASP A 72 9.60 19.60 11.70
N CYS A 73 10.08 20.69 11.11
CA CYS A 73 11.16 21.51 11.69
C CYS A 73 10.61 22.57 12.67
N SER A 74 9.30 22.57 12.98
CA SER A 74 8.68 23.58 13.86
C SER A 74 9.09 23.45 15.33
N SER A 75 9.63 22.30 15.72
CA SER A 75 10.18 22.01 17.03
C SER A 75 11.56 22.62 17.30
N ALA A 76 12.19 23.29 16.31
CA ALA A 76 13.38 24.12 16.52
C ALA A 76 13.15 25.30 17.50
N VAL A 77 11.90 25.59 17.86
CA VAL A 77 11.55 26.59 18.88
C VAL A 77 10.62 26.02 19.97
N ASN A 78 10.81 24.74 20.33
CA ASN A 78 10.17 24.02 21.46
C ASN A 78 8.92 23.19 21.10
N THR A 79 9.10 21.86 21.10
CA THR A 79 8.10 20.85 21.52
C THR A 79 6.67 20.97 20.96
N ARG A 80 6.38 20.32 19.82
CA ARG A 80 5.05 19.74 19.50
C ARG A 80 5.20 18.49 18.61
N THR A 81 4.26 17.55 18.72
CA THR A 81 4.30 16.16 18.17
C THR A 81 3.09 15.81 17.28
N ASP A 82 2.54 16.74 16.49
CA ASP A 82 1.17 16.58 15.95
C ASP A 82 1.00 16.63 14.43
N LEU A 83 1.97 16.16 13.64
CA LEU A 83 1.78 15.96 12.19
C LEU A 83 1.45 14.53 11.77
N THR A 84 1.68 13.52 12.62
CA THR A 84 1.30 12.11 12.34
C THR A 84 -0.03 11.69 12.97
N GLU A 85 -0.37 12.18 14.17
CA GLU A 85 -1.62 11.82 14.84
C GLU A 85 -2.86 12.38 14.12
N ILE A 86 -2.78 13.60 13.56
CA ILE A 86 -3.91 14.21 12.84
C ILE A 86 -4.20 13.45 11.55
N ILE A 87 -3.19 13.07 10.77
CA ILE A 87 -3.39 12.30 9.53
C ILE A 87 -3.93 10.91 9.87
N HIS A 88 -3.38 10.24 10.89
CA HIS A 88 -3.88 8.95 11.35
C HIS A 88 -5.34 9.04 11.84
N ALA A 89 -5.67 10.05 12.67
CA ALA A 89 -7.02 10.26 13.19
C ALA A 89 -8.01 10.62 12.08
N LYS A 90 -7.66 11.53 11.17
CA LYS A 90 -8.53 11.94 10.05
C LYS A 90 -8.73 10.82 9.04
N ILE A 91 -7.73 9.97 8.82
CA ILE A 91 -7.86 8.78 7.97
C ILE A 91 -8.66 7.69 8.67
N THR A 92 -8.44 7.45 9.96
CA THR A 92 -9.25 6.50 10.73
C THR A 92 -10.71 6.96 10.77
N GLU A 93 -10.94 8.27 10.88
CA GLU A 93 -12.25 8.92 10.73
C GLU A 93 -12.82 8.72 9.31
N LEU A 94 -12.05 8.97 8.24
CA LEU A 94 -12.49 8.73 6.86
C LEU A 94 -12.81 7.25 6.58
N LEU A 95 -12.04 6.32 7.13
CA LEU A 95 -12.22 4.87 6.99
C LEU A 95 -13.40 4.36 7.84
N ALA A 96 -13.67 4.98 8.99
CA ALA A 96 -14.77 4.62 9.88
C ALA A 96 -16.12 5.23 9.46
N ILE A 97 -16.14 6.35 8.73
CA ILE A 97 -17.36 7.15 8.53
C ILE A 97 -18.07 6.94 7.19
N SER A 98 -17.53 6.22 6.20
CA SER A 98 -18.18 6.24 4.87
C SER A 98 -18.19 4.90 4.14
N ILE A 99 -19.40 4.41 3.89
CA ILE A 99 -19.68 3.50 2.78
C ILE A 99 -19.45 4.29 1.48
N PHE A 100 -18.19 4.36 1.07
CA PHE A 100 -17.79 5.04 -0.15
C PHE A 100 -18.36 4.32 -1.38
N SER A 101 -18.62 5.07 -2.45
CA SER A 101 -18.83 4.44 -3.76
C SER A 101 -17.60 3.61 -4.14
N ARG A 102 -17.79 2.52 -4.90
CA ARG A 102 -16.70 1.61 -5.31
C ARG A 102 -15.47 2.32 -5.91
N LYS A 103 -15.66 3.46 -6.60
CA LYS A 103 -14.55 4.26 -7.15
C LYS A 103 -13.75 4.97 -6.07
N VAL A 104 -14.40 5.55 -5.06
CA VAL A 104 -13.74 6.27 -3.97
C VAL A 104 -13.01 5.30 -3.04
N GLN A 105 -13.54 4.09 -2.85
CA GLN A 105 -12.87 3.01 -2.12
C GLN A 105 -11.48 2.69 -2.69
N GLN A 106 -11.30 2.73 -4.02
CA GLN A 106 -9.99 2.45 -4.64
C GLN A 106 -8.94 3.52 -4.30
N PHE A 107 -9.34 4.79 -4.24
CA PHE A 107 -8.45 5.86 -3.81
C PHE A 107 -8.08 5.71 -2.33
N ALA A 108 -9.07 5.53 -1.45
CA ALA A 108 -8.85 5.33 -0.02
C ALA A 108 -7.94 4.11 0.25
N ALA A 109 -8.17 2.99 -0.44
CA ALA A 109 -7.32 1.81 -0.38
C ALA A 109 -5.87 2.12 -0.79
N SER A 110 -5.68 2.89 -1.86
CA SER A 110 -4.35 3.32 -2.31
C SER A 110 -3.63 4.16 -1.26
N PHE A 111 -4.33 5.07 -0.56
CA PHE A 111 -3.77 5.81 0.56
C PHE A 111 -3.36 4.90 1.71
N VAL A 112 -4.22 3.95 2.11
CA VAL A 112 -3.89 2.96 3.14
C VAL A 112 -2.62 2.20 2.77
N ARG A 113 -2.47 1.77 1.52
CA ARG A 113 -1.27 1.09 1.03
C ARG A 113 0.00 1.91 1.22
N VAL A 114 -0.05 3.21 0.92
CA VAL A 114 1.09 4.12 1.09
C VAL A 114 1.43 4.26 2.57
N MET A 115 0.43 4.42 3.43
CA MET A 115 0.62 4.53 4.87
C MET A 115 1.21 3.27 5.49
N VAL A 116 0.75 2.10 5.07
CA VAL A 116 1.29 0.80 5.50
C VAL A 116 2.77 0.67 5.13
N LYS A 117 3.18 1.18 3.96
CA LYS A 117 4.59 1.16 3.55
C LYS A 117 5.43 2.18 4.32
N ALA A 118 4.86 3.32 4.68
CA ALA A 118 5.56 4.38 5.43
C ALA A 118 5.72 4.04 6.92
N LYS A 119 4.66 3.54 7.56
CA LYS A 119 4.62 3.22 8.99
C LYS A 119 3.89 1.90 9.27
N PRO A 120 4.49 0.75 8.93
CA PRO A 120 3.81 -0.54 9.01
C PRO A 120 3.37 -0.92 10.44
N ILE A 121 4.18 -0.65 11.46
CA ILE A 121 3.90 -1.05 12.85
C ILE A 121 2.68 -0.31 13.41
N GLU A 122 2.67 1.03 13.30
CA GLU A 122 1.59 1.87 13.83
C GLU A 122 0.25 1.57 13.13
N ILE A 123 0.28 1.50 11.80
CA ILE A 123 -0.93 1.31 10.99
C ILE A 123 -1.53 -0.08 11.17
N LEU A 124 -0.70 -1.14 11.18
CA LEU A 124 -1.19 -2.49 11.42
C LEU A 124 -1.81 -2.65 12.80
N LYS A 125 -1.18 -2.07 13.84
CA LYS A 125 -1.69 -2.13 15.22
C LYS A 125 -3.07 -1.51 15.35
N SER A 126 -3.32 -0.41 14.65
CA SER A 126 -4.61 0.29 14.66
C SER A 126 -5.66 -0.42 13.81
N LEU A 127 -5.37 -0.65 12.53
CA LEU A 127 -6.39 -0.99 11.53
C LEU A 127 -6.61 -2.48 11.31
N LEU A 128 -5.56 -3.31 11.41
CA LEU A 128 -5.68 -4.72 11.03
C LEU A 128 -6.63 -5.50 11.97
N PRO A 129 -6.49 -5.44 13.31
CA PRO A 129 -7.41 -6.15 14.20
C PRO A 129 -8.87 -5.71 14.01
N GLN A 130 -9.12 -4.40 13.92
CA GLN A 130 -10.46 -3.84 13.76
C GLN A 130 -11.10 -4.32 12.45
N THR A 131 -10.36 -4.21 11.33
CA THR A 131 -10.83 -4.68 10.01
C THR A 131 -11.17 -6.17 10.04
N CYS A 132 -10.32 -7.00 10.65
CA CYS A 132 -10.55 -8.44 10.75
C CYS A 132 -11.74 -8.79 11.64
N GLU A 133 -12.00 -8.03 12.70
CA GLU A 133 -13.16 -8.20 13.57
C GLU A 133 -14.47 -7.82 12.86
N HIS A 134 -14.49 -6.73 12.10
CA HIS A 134 -15.64 -6.37 11.26
C HIS A 134 -15.97 -7.45 10.24
N ILE A 135 -14.95 -8.01 9.56
CA ILE A 135 -15.15 -9.12 8.62
C ILE A 135 -15.77 -10.33 9.32
N LYS A 136 -15.24 -10.71 10.49
CA LYS A 136 -15.78 -11.81 11.31
C LYS A 136 -17.26 -11.60 11.64
N ASN A 137 -17.61 -10.40 12.06
CA ASN A 137 -18.99 -10.05 12.42
C ASN A 137 -19.93 -10.13 11.22
N ILE A 138 -19.54 -9.56 10.08
CA ILE A 138 -20.33 -9.60 8.84
C ILE A 138 -20.52 -11.05 8.39
N VAL A 139 -19.44 -11.84 8.32
CA VAL A 139 -19.50 -13.25 7.90
C VAL A 139 -20.38 -14.07 8.85
N ASN A 140 -20.23 -13.89 10.16
CA ASN A 140 -21.03 -14.63 11.16
C ASN A 140 -22.52 -14.31 11.11
N GLN A 141 -22.89 -13.07 10.81
CA GLN A 141 -24.29 -12.66 10.69
C GLN A 141 -24.98 -13.20 9.43
N SER A 142 -24.20 -13.61 8.42
CA SER A 142 -24.68 -13.82 7.05
C SER A 142 -24.28 -15.17 6.44
N GLN A 143 -23.74 -16.10 7.25
CA GLN A 143 -23.03 -17.31 6.83
C GLN A 143 -23.72 -18.12 5.71
N MET A 144 -25.04 -18.28 5.73
CA MET A 144 -25.75 -19.05 4.68
C MET A 144 -25.94 -18.27 3.38
N ASN A 145 -26.10 -16.95 3.44
CA ASN A 145 -26.35 -16.12 2.26
C ASN A 145 -25.05 -15.77 1.54
N ILE A 146 -23.97 -15.35 2.22
CA ILE A 146 -22.74 -14.92 1.52
C ILE A 146 -22.01 -16.07 0.82
N LEU A 147 -22.15 -17.29 1.33
CA LEU A 147 -21.58 -18.48 0.70
C LEU A 147 -22.36 -18.92 -0.54
N MET A 148 -23.61 -18.49 -0.74
CA MET A 148 -24.46 -18.99 -1.84
C MET A 148 -24.99 -17.87 -2.75
N ASP A 149 -24.95 -16.62 -2.29
CA ASP A 149 -25.52 -15.46 -2.96
C ASP A 149 -24.47 -14.76 -3.83
N HIS A 150 -24.87 -14.48 -5.07
CA HIS A 150 -24.09 -13.70 -6.01
C HIS A 150 -24.30 -12.19 -5.83
N THR A 151 -25.27 -11.76 -5.01
CA THR A 151 -25.47 -10.37 -4.64
C THR A 151 -24.48 -9.99 -3.53
N GLY A 152 -23.26 -9.67 -3.93
CA GLY A 152 -22.16 -9.42 -3.00
C GLY A 152 -22.42 -8.26 -2.05
N ASP A 153 -21.90 -8.40 -0.83
CA ASP A 153 -21.92 -7.35 0.18
C ASP A 153 -20.84 -6.28 -0.10
N ILE A 154 -21.27 -5.03 -0.26
CA ILE A 154 -20.41 -3.87 -0.53
C ILE A 154 -19.48 -3.61 0.66
N GLU A 155 -19.99 -3.77 1.88
CA GLU A 155 -19.26 -3.54 3.12
C GLU A 155 -18.21 -4.64 3.33
N LEU A 156 -18.58 -5.91 3.12
CA LEU A 156 -17.60 -7.01 3.17
C LEU A 156 -16.47 -6.81 2.15
N THR A 157 -16.84 -6.45 0.91
CA THR A 157 -15.87 -6.21 -0.16
C THR A 157 -14.91 -5.07 0.18
N TRP A 158 -15.41 -4.02 0.85
CA TRP A 158 -14.58 -2.92 1.33
C TRP A 158 -13.56 -3.39 2.35
N TYR A 159 -13.97 -4.10 3.40
CA TYR A 159 -13.03 -4.58 4.42
C TYR A 159 -12.04 -5.62 3.86
N LEU A 160 -12.45 -6.47 2.92
CA LEU A 160 -11.53 -7.36 2.20
C LEU A 160 -10.50 -6.57 1.37
N THR A 161 -10.92 -5.45 0.78
CA THR A 161 -10.02 -4.53 0.09
C THR A 161 -9.04 -3.89 1.07
N LEU A 162 -9.47 -3.50 2.26
CA LEU A 162 -8.58 -3.00 3.31
C LEU A 162 -7.55 -4.05 3.73
N VAL A 163 -7.97 -5.30 3.98
CA VAL A 163 -7.03 -6.39 4.29
C VAL A 163 -6.00 -6.56 3.17
N ARG A 164 -6.43 -6.51 1.90
CA ARG A 164 -5.54 -6.59 0.73
C ARG A 164 -4.45 -5.51 0.77
N GLU A 165 -4.77 -4.30 1.21
CA GLU A 165 -3.78 -3.22 1.29
C GLU A 165 -2.91 -3.31 2.56
N LEU A 166 -3.47 -3.78 3.67
CA LEU A 166 -2.74 -3.95 4.93
C LEU A 166 -1.67 -5.03 4.85
N VAL A 167 -1.90 -6.12 4.09
CA VAL A 167 -0.90 -7.20 3.91
C VAL A 167 0.33 -6.78 3.09
N HIS A 168 0.35 -5.57 2.50
CA HIS A 168 1.55 -4.99 1.89
C HIS A 168 2.58 -4.49 2.91
N ALA A 169 2.33 -4.62 4.20
CA ALA A 169 3.29 -4.28 5.24
C ALA A 169 4.58 -5.10 5.09
N ARG A 170 5.70 -4.51 5.53
CA ARG A 170 7.06 -5.04 5.36
C ARG A 170 7.76 -5.17 6.70
N TYR A 171 8.98 -5.74 6.69
CA TYR A 171 9.86 -5.87 7.85
C TYR A 171 9.36 -6.87 8.90
N GLY A 172 8.82 -8.00 8.48
CA GLY A 172 8.34 -9.04 9.39
C GLY A 172 7.20 -8.62 10.33
N THR A 173 6.63 -7.41 10.20
CA THR A 173 5.56 -6.92 11.08
C THR A 173 4.29 -7.76 10.98
N LEU A 174 4.09 -8.44 9.84
CA LEU A 174 2.97 -9.35 9.60
C LEU A 174 3.04 -10.60 10.47
N LEU A 175 4.22 -11.01 10.94
CA LEU A 175 4.40 -12.19 11.79
C LEU A 175 3.64 -12.05 13.12
N ILE A 176 3.55 -10.83 13.65
CA ILE A 176 2.82 -10.52 14.90
C ILE A 176 1.33 -10.82 14.74
N TYR A 177 0.79 -10.66 13.52
CA TYR A 177 -0.63 -10.80 13.23
C TYR A 177 -0.99 -12.09 12.48
N LYS A 178 -0.06 -13.05 12.43
CA LYS A 178 -0.20 -14.33 11.72
C LYS A 178 -1.54 -15.00 11.98
N ASP A 179 -1.93 -15.18 13.24
CA ASP A 179 -3.16 -15.89 13.60
C ASP A 179 -4.43 -15.16 13.15
N ILE A 180 -4.43 -13.82 13.26
CA ILE A 180 -5.56 -12.98 12.84
C ILE A 180 -5.71 -13.05 11.32
N ILE A 181 -4.60 -12.95 10.59
CA ILE A 181 -4.57 -13.05 9.13
C ILE A 181 -5.09 -14.43 8.70
N MET A 182 -4.51 -15.52 9.22
CA MET A 182 -4.95 -16.89 8.93
C MET A 182 -6.44 -17.10 9.21
N SER A 183 -6.94 -16.56 10.32
CA SER A 183 -8.36 -16.65 10.68
C SER A 183 -9.28 -15.99 9.65
N VAL A 184 -8.92 -14.83 9.10
CA VAL A 184 -9.74 -14.15 8.09
C VAL A 184 -9.74 -14.92 6.78
N PHE A 185 -8.58 -15.40 6.33
CA PHE A 185 -8.51 -16.21 5.11
C PHE A 185 -9.36 -17.48 5.23
N ARG A 186 -9.31 -18.20 6.37
CA ARG A 186 -10.16 -19.38 6.61
C ARG A 186 -11.66 -19.10 6.47
N GLN A 187 -12.12 -17.92 6.86
CA GLN A 187 -13.54 -17.55 6.81
C GLN A 187 -13.97 -17.07 5.42
N CYS A 188 -13.07 -16.42 4.68
CA CYS A 188 -13.43 -15.71 3.45
C CYS A 188 -13.04 -16.45 2.17
N ILE A 189 -12.18 -17.46 2.20
CA ILE A 189 -11.67 -18.12 0.99
C ILE A 189 -12.78 -18.80 0.16
N ARG A 190 -13.87 -19.22 0.82
CA ARG A 190 -14.97 -19.96 0.19
C ARG A 190 -16.11 -19.10 -0.35
N ILE A 191 -16.05 -17.77 -0.20
CA ILE A 191 -17.06 -16.85 -0.71
C ILE A 191 -17.25 -17.04 -2.23
N ILE A 192 -18.50 -17.08 -2.71
CA ILE A 192 -18.80 -17.31 -4.14
C ILE A 192 -18.90 -15.99 -4.92
N HIS A 193 -19.16 -14.86 -4.26
CA HIS A 193 -19.22 -13.57 -4.92
C HIS A 193 -17.89 -13.20 -5.60
N ARG A 194 -17.96 -12.95 -6.91
CA ARG A 194 -16.79 -12.76 -7.79
C ARG A 194 -15.79 -11.75 -7.29
N HIS A 195 -16.25 -10.54 -7.01
CA HIS A 195 -15.34 -9.47 -6.65
C HIS A 195 -14.70 -9.70 -5.27
N SER A 196 -15.42 -10.33 -4.34
CA SER A 196 -14.92 -10.62 -2.99
C SER A 196 -13.87 -11.75 -3.01
N TYR A 197 -14.14 -12.87 -3.69
CA TYR A 197 -13.14 -13.95 -3.76
C TYR A 197 -11.90 -13.54 -4.56
N GLU A 198 -12.06 -12.74 -5.63
CA GLU A 198 -10.90 -12.22 -6.36
C GLU A 198 -10.08 -11.26 -5.47
N THR A 199 -10.72 -10.49 -4.60
CA THR A 199 -10.04 -9.55 -3.70
C THR A 199 -9.26 -10.28 -2.62
N ILE A 200 -9.85 -11.29 -1.97
CA ILE A 200 -9.14 -12.10 -0.98
C ILE A 200 -8.03 -12.94 -1.63
N ALA A 201 -8.24 -13.49 -2.83
CA ALA A 201 -7.20 -14.20 -3.56
C ALA A 201 -6.02 -13.28 -3.90
N ARG A 202 -6.28 -12.04 -4.34
CA ARG A 202 -5.23 -11.01 -4.52
C ARG A 202 -4.53 -10.66 -3.21
N ALA A 203 -5.26 -10.59 -2.09
CA ALA A 203 -4.65 -10.39 -0.77
C ALA A 203 -3.70 -11.54 -0.42
N ALA A 204 -4.05 -12.80 -0.71
CA ALA A 204 -3.17 -13.94 -0.51
C ALA A 204 -1.89 -13.81 -1.33
N LYS A 205 -1.99 -13.43 -2.62
CA LYS A 205 -0.82 -13.14 -3.46
C LYS A 205 0.09 -12.10 -2.81
N TYR A 206 -0.48 -10.96 -2.38
CA TYR A 206 0.33 -9.87 -1.82
C TYR A 206 0.94 -10.19 -0.46
N LEU A 207 0.25 -10.97 0.37
CA LEU A 207 0.81 -11.52 1.61
C LEU A 207 2.02 -12.41 1.32
N LEU A 208 1.89 -13.34 0.36
CA LEU A 208 2.99 -14.24 0.01
C LEU A 208 4.16 -13.46 -0.60
N GLN A 209 3.88 -12.46 -1.44
CA GLN A 209 4.91 -11.58 -1.99
C GLN A 209 5.59 -10.75 -0.89
N SER A 210 4.87 -10.22 0.10
CA SER A 210 5.50 -9.45 1.19
C SER A 210 6.38 -10.33 2.08
N LEU A 211 6.07 -11.61 2.23
CA LEU A 211 6.86 -12.57 3.01
C LEU A 211 8.06 -13.14 2.25
N THR A 212 7.99 -13.25 0.92
CA THR A 212 8.94 -14.05 0.12
C THR A 212 9.78 -13.25 -0.86
N GLN A 213 9.39 -12.01 -1.15
CA GLN A 213 10.06 -11.20 -2.17
C GLN A 213 11.18 -10.36 -1.56
N LEU A 214 12.36 -10.39 -2.20
CA LEU A 214 13.43 -9.42 -1.96
C LEU A 214 12.96 -8.04 -2.42
N HIS A 215 13.06 -7.05 -1.53
CA HIS A 215 12.73 -5.67 -1.88
C HIS A 215 13.70 -4.68 -1.24
N ALA A 216 13.89 -3.53 -1.90
CA ALA A 216 14.59 -2.41 -1.31
C ALA A 216 13.77 -1.84 -0.13
N ILE A 217 14.48 -1.47 0.93
CA ILE A 217 13.97 -0.68 2.04
C ILE A 217 13.98 0.76 1.54
N TYR A 218 12.81 1.33 1.30
CA TYR A 218 12.69 2.70 0.81
C TYR A 218 12.81 3.65 1.99
N HIS A 219 14.03 4.14 2.21
CA HIS A 219 14.27 5.32 3.03
C HIS A 219 13.82 6.52 2.22
N LEU A 220 12.69 7.13 2.58
CA LEU A 220 12.21 8.34 1.93
C LEU A 220 13.16 9.47 2.34
N LEU A 221 14.19 9.71 1.54
CA LEU A 221 15.15 10.82 1.68
C LEU A 221 16.09 10.62 2.87
N SER A 222 17.35 10.29 2.59
CA SER A 222 18.50 10.24 3.50
C SER A 222 18.11 10.15 4.98
N ASP A 223 17.62 8.98 5.40
CA ASP A 223 17.18 8.69 6.78
C ASP A 223 18.29 8.90 7.82
N GLU A 224 19.53 9.09 7.37
CA GLU A 224 20.72 9.08 8.21
C GLU A 224 20.62 10.08 9.38
N ASN A 225 19.85 11.17 9.26
CA ASN A 225 19.82 12.23 10.28
C ASN A 225 18.42 12.74 10.68
N ILE A 226 17.31 12.05 10.36
CA ILE A 226 15.96 12.53 10.72
C ILE A 226 15.71 12.43 12.23
N ASP A 227 16.29 11.40 12.87
CA ASP A 227 16.22 11.17 14.31
C ASP A 227 17.34 11.89 15.10
N GLU A 228 18.28 12.55 14.40
CA GLU A 228 19.31 13.36 15.04
C GLU A 228 18.73 14.66 15.61
N SER A 229 19.36 15.16 16.68
CA SER A 229 18.95 16.41 17.30
C SER A 229 19.03 17.56 16.29
N PHE A 230 18.03 18.44 16.27
CA PHE A 230 18.04 19.66 15.45
C PHE A 230 19.24 20.60 15.71
N ALA A 231 19.99 20.36 16.79
CA ALA A 231 21.26 21.03 17.09
C ALA A 231 22.38 20.60 16.13
N ASP A 232 22.38 19.34 15.70
CA ASP A 232 23.44 18.74 14.89
C ASP A 232 23.05 18.71 13.40
N PHE A 233 21.77 18.52 13.09
CA PHE A 233 21.26 18.49 11.72
C PHE A 233 19.98 19.34 11.53
N VAL A 234 19.98 20.19 10.50
CA VAL A 234 18.79 20.99 10.11
C VAL A 234 18.25 20.46 8.78
N PRO A 235 17.12 19.74 8.76
CA PRO A 235 16.63 19.07 7.55
C PRO A 235 16.34 19.98 6.36
N ILE A 236 16.03 21.25 6.59
CA ILE A 236 15.80 22.27 5.53
C ILE A 236 17.06 22.49 4.68
N ARG A 237 18.26 22.26 5.23
CA ARG A 237 19.52 22.37 4.48
C ARG A 237 19.73 21.21 3.50
N GLY A 238 19.05 20.08 3.73
CA GLY A 238 19.07 18.90 2.86
C GLY A 238 18.19 19.00 1.61
N TRP A 239 17.39 20.08 1.47
CA TRP A 239 16.46 20.24 0.37
C TRP A 239 17.14 20.23 -1.00
N GLY A 240 16.66 19.36 -1.88
CA GLY A 240 17.15 19.23 -3.25
C GLY A 240 18.59 18.72 -3.36
N GLN A 241 19.18 18.21 -2.26
CA GLN A 241 20.49 17.56 -2.30
C GLN A 241 20.42 16.25 -3.10
N HIS A 242 21.58 15.80 -3.53
CA HIS A 242 21.75 14.52 -4.22
C HIS A 242 22.80 13.75 -3.45
N ASP A 243 22.53 12.48 -3.23
CA ASP A 243 23.54 11.57 -2.73
C ASP A 243 24.49 11.21 -3.87
N ASP A 244 25.76 11.00 -3.53
CA ASP A 244 26.73 10.46 -4.47
C ASP A 244 26.37 9.00 -4.77
N PHE A 245 26.29 8.64 -6.05
CA PHE A 245 25.87 7.30 -6.47
C PHE A 245 26.79 6.22 -5.91
N ASP A 246 28.09 6.52 -5.82
CA ASP A 246 29.10 5.58 -5.32
C ASP A 246 29.02 5.37 -3.79
N GLN A 247 28.41 6.31 -3.07
CA GLN A 247 28.24 6.26 -1.62
C GLN A 247 26.85 5.75 -1.20
N PHE A 248 25.90 5.68 -2.14
CA PHE A 248 24.52 5.31 -1.87
C PHE A 248 24.37 3.83 -1.49
N GLN A 249 24.09 3.56 -0.21
CA GLN A 249 23.87 2.22 0.30
C GLN A 249 22.38 1.87 0.30
N VAL A 250 21.94 1.09 -0.70
CA VAL A 250 20.58 0.54 -0.71
C VAL A 250 20.49 -0.61 0.28
N GLN A 251 19.65 -0.44 1.30
CA GLN A 251 19.29 -1.55 2.20
C GLN A 251 18.24 -2.43 1.53
N PHE A 252 18.42 -3.74 1.62
CA PHE A 252 17.48 -4.73 1.10
C PHE A 252 16.92 -5.57 2.25
N HIS A 253 15.63 -5.84 2.20
CA HIS A 253 15.01 -6.84 3.05
C HIS A 253 15.15 -8.20 2.38
N PHE A 254 15.75 -9.15 3.11
CA PHE A 254 15.82 -10.55 2.72
C PHE A 254 14.80 -11.35 3.54
N PRO A 255 13.97 -12.19 2.92
CA PRO A 255 13.04 -13.07 3.61
C PRO A 255 13.73 -13.87 4.70
N THR A 256 13.25 -13.73 5.94
CA THR A 256 13.74 -14.49 7.09
C THR A 256 13.13 -15.88 7.11
N THR A 257 13.76 -16.82 7.84
CA THR A 257 13.23 -18.18 8.00
C THR A 257 11.80 -18.19 8.52
N ASN A 258 11.49 -17.32 9.49
CA ASN A 258 10.13 -17.21 10.05
C ASN A 258 9.09 -16.73 9.03
N GLU A 259 9.47 -15.81 8.13
CA GLU A 259 8.58 -15.34 7.05
C GLU A 259 8.33 -16.44 6.02
N ILE A 260 9.38 -17.19 5.66
CA ILE A 260 9.28 -18.35 4.76
C ILE A 260 8.41 -19.45 5.38
N ASP A 261 8.61 -19.76 6.67
CA ASP A 261 7.82 -20.76 7.39
C ASP A 261 6.33 -20.37 7.44
N PHE A 262 6.04 -19.08 7.66
CA PHE A 262 4.67 -18.58 7.61
C PHE A 262 4.08 -18.70 6.19
N ALA A 263 4.85 -18.34 5.15
CA ALA A 263 4.40 -18.51 3.77
C ALA A 263 4.11 -19.98 3.44
N CYS A 264 4.99 -20.91 3.85
CA CYS A 264 4.80 -22.36 3.70
C CYS A 264 3.53 -22.84 4.40
N GLU A 265 3.30 -22.43 5.66
CA GLU A 265 2.10 -22.79 6.40
C GLU A 265 0.82 -22.28 5.71
N PHE A 266 0.85 -21.04 5.22
CA PHE A 266 -0.26 -20.44 4.49
C PHE A 266 -0.60 -21.25 3.24
N VAL A 267 0.42 -21.56 2.42
CA VAL A 267 0.27 -22.38 1.21
C VAL A 267 -0.29 -23.75 1.56
N ASN A 268 0.31 -24.43 2.54
CA ASN A 268 -0.08 -25.77 2.97
C ASN A 268 -1.55 -25.81 3.42
N THR A 269 -2.03 -24.75 4.07
CA THR A 269 -3.40 -24.65 4.56
C THR A 269 -4.40 -24.40 3.42
N PHE A 270 -4.10 -23.49 2.49
CA PHE A 270 -5.13 -23.02 1.54
C PHE A 270 -5.04 -23.63 0.14
N ILE A 271 -3.84 -23.96 -0.36
CA ILE A 271 -3.69 -24.50 -1.72
C ILE A 271 -4.15 -25.97 -1.78
N TYR A 272 -3.76 -26.79 -0.79
CA TYR A 272 -4.06 -28.22 -0.81
C TYR A 272 -5.54 -28.49 -0.57
N ASP A 273 -6.19 -27.72 0.31
CA ASP A 273 -7.63 -27.78 0.53
C ASP A 273 -8.41 -27.53 -0.78
N GLU A 274 -8.02 -26.52 -1.57
CA GLU A 274 -8.68 -26.22 -2.84
C GLU A 274 -8.32 -27.23 -3.96
N LEU A 275 -7.10 -27.77 -3.96
CA LEU A 275 -6.69 -28.82 -4.90
C LEU A 275 -7.42 -30.15 -4.64
N GLN A 276 -7.59 -30.54 -3.38
CA GLN A 276 -8.39 -31.73 -3.01
C GLN A 276 -9.84 -31.54 -3.44
N LEU A 277 -10.40 -30.36 -3.18
CA LEU A 277 -11.75 -30.01 -3.62
C LEU A 277 -11.91 -30.12 -5.15
N GLN A 278 -10.91 -29.71 -5.93
CA GLN A 278 -10.91 -29.88 -7.40
C GLN A 278 -10.85 -31.35 -7.81
N ASN A 279 -9.93 -32.13 -7.24
CA ASN A 279 -9.68 -33.51 -7.65
C ASN A 279 -10.85 -34.45 -7.32
N GLU A 280 -11.44 -34.32 -6.13
CA GLU A 280 -12.48 -35.23 -5.65
C GLU A 280 -13.87 -34.83 -6.15
N ASN A 281 -14.14 -33.53 -6.29
CA ASN A 281 -15.48 -33.02 -6.62
C ASN A 281 -15.57 -32.35 -8.00
N CYS A 282 -14.61 -32.61 -8.91
CA CYS A 282 -14.54 -31.96 -10.23
C CYS A 282 -15.86 -32.01 -11.01
N LEU A 283 -16.62 -33.09 -10.87
CA LEU A 283 -17.89 -33.33 -11.57
C LEU A 283 -19.12 -32.75 -10.85
N ILE A 284 -19.02 -32.48 -9.55
CA ILE A 284 -20.14 -32.06 -8.69
C ILE A 284 -20.19 -30.52 -8.57
N LEU A 285 -19.03 -29.86 -8.61
CA LEU A 285 -18.94 -28.41 -8.42
C LEU A 285 -19.58 -27.65 -9.58
N SER A 286 -20.24 -26.54 -9.27
CA SER A 286 -20.71 -25.57 -10.27
C SER A 286 -19.53 -24.89 -10.98
N ASN A 287 -19.77 -24.34 -12.17
CA ASN A 287 -18.75 -23.56 -12.90
C ASN A 287 -18.24 -22.35 -12.08
N ALA A 288 -19.11 -21.74 -11.26
CA ALA A 288 -18.74 -20.62 -10.41
C ALA A 288 -17.77 -21.03 -9.28
N GLU A 289 -18.03 -22.16 -8.63
CA GLU A 289 -17.15 -22.70 -7.58
C GLU A 289 -15.81 -23.15 -8.13
N ARG A 290 -15.80 -23.79 -9.31
CA ARG A 290 -14.56 -24.16 -10.01
C ARG A 290 -13.74 -22.92 -10.35
N LEU A 291 -14.35 -21.88 -10.90
CA LEU A 291 -13.67 -20.63 -11.22
C LEU A 291 -13.10 -19.96 -9.96
N ARG A 292 -13.86 -19.92 -8.86
CA ARG A 292 -13.39 -19.42 -7.56
C ARG A 292 -12.16 -20.18 -7.10
N SER A 293 -12.26 -21.51 -7.03
CA SER A 293 -11.18 -22.39 -6.60
C SER A 293 -9.91 -22.22 -7.44
N LEU A 294 -10.04 -22.25 -8.78
CA LEU A 294 -8.92 -21.99 -9.69
C LEU A 294 -8.31 -20.60 -9.51
N THR A 295 -9.14 -19.58 -9.26
CA THR A 295 -8.67 -18.21 -9.03
C THR A 295 -7.83 -18.14 -7.75
N VAL A 296 -8.29 -18.78 -6.68
CA VAL A 296 -7.53 -18.86 -5.41
C VAL A 296 -6.20 -19.57 -5.62
N ILE A 297 -6.20 -20.74 -6.25
CA ILE A 297 -4.99 -21.51 -6.56
C ILE A 297 -4.02 -20.66 -7.40
N TYR A 298 -4.50 -20.00 -8.45
CA TYR A 298 -3.70 -19.14 -9.32
C TYR A 298 -3.01 -18.01 -8.53
N TYR A 299 -3.73 -17.26 -7.70
CA TYR A 299 -3.15 -16.14 -6.98
C TYR A 299 -2.17 -16.58 -5.88
N ILE A 300 -2.46 -17.69 -5.19
CA ILE A 300 -1.54 -18.27 -4.20
C ILE A 300 -0.25 -18.72 -4.91
N ALA A 301 -0.37 -19.50 -6.00
CA ALA A 301 0.79 -19.94 -6.78
C ALA A 301 1.62 -18.76 -7.33
N ALA A 302 0.96 -17.71 -7.83
CA ALA A 302 1.62 -16.50 -8.29
C ALA A 302 2.32 -15.72 -7.16
N GLY A 303 1.84 -15.83 -5.93
CA GLY A 303 2.49 -15.25 -4.74
C GLY A 303 3.75 -16.00 -4.31
N CYS A 304 3.76 -17.32 -4.50
CA CYS A 304 4.85 -18.22 -4.12
C CYS A 304 5.93 -18.39 -5.19
N LEU A 305 5.88 -17.65 -6.30
CA LEU A 305 6.80 -17.82 -7.42
C LEU A 305 8.28 -17.79 -6.99
N HIS A 306 8.63 -16.99 -5.99
CA HIS A 306 10.01 -16.88 -5.48
C HIS A 306 10.44 -18.04 -4.56
N MET A 307 9.50 -18.87 -4.10
CA MET A 307 9.78 -20.05 -3.25
C MET A 307 9.95 -21.33 -4.07
N VAL A 308 9.36 -21.39 -5.27
CA VAL A 308 9.28 -22.62 -6.06
C VAL A 308 10.45 -22.66 -7.05
N PRO A 309 11.25 -23.73 -7.07
CA PRO A 309 12.30 -23.89 -8.08
C PRO A 309 11.68 -24.03 -9.47
N ASN A 310 12.43 -23.63 -10.50
CA ASN A 310 12.01 -23.89 -11.88
C ASN A 310 11.77 -25.40 -12.09
N ILE A 311 10.70 -25.71 -12.82
CA ILE A 311 10.43 -27.08 -13.25
C ILE A 311 11.63 -27.50 -14.10
N LYS A 312 12.33 -28.53 -13.64
CA LYS A 312 13.39 -29.14 -14.44
C LYS A 312 12.69 -29.94 -15.53
N ASP A 313 12.80 -29.48 -16.77
CA ASP A 313 12.49 -30.35 -17.89
C ASP A 313 13.51 -31.48 -17.85
N ASP A 314 13.05 -32.72 -17.67
CA ASP A 314 13.85 -33.86 -18.07
C ASP A 314 14.12 -33.65 -19.55
N LEU A 315 15.40 -33.42 -19.90
CA LEU A 315 15.85 -33.27 -21.27
C LEU A 315 15.17 -34.35 -22.10
N VAL A 316 14.26 -33.94 -22.98
CA VAL A 316 13.69 -34.82 -24.00
C VAL A 316 14.87 -35.19 -24.90
N THR A 317 15.53 -36.30 -24.58
CA THR A 317 16.51 -36.92 -25.45
C THR A 317 15.72 -37.53 -26.60
N ASP A 318 15.80 -36.87 -27.75
CA ASP A 318 15.46 -37.47 -29.06
C ASP A 318 16.24 -38.77 -29.29
#